data_AF-A0A662AFK9-F1
#
_entry.id   AF-A0A662AFK9-F1
#
_cell.length_a   1.000
_cell.length_b   1.000
_cell.length_c   1.000
_cell.angle_alpha   90.00
_cell.angle_beta   90.00
_cell.angle_gamma   90.00
#
_symmetry.space_group_name_H-M   'P 1'
#
loop_
_entity.id
_entity.type
_entity.pdbx_description
1 polymer ?
#
loop_
_entity_poly.entity_id
_entity_poly.type
_entity_poly.pdbx_seq_one_letter_code
_entity_poly.pdbx_strand_id
1 'polypeptide(L)' 'MLRTYTRAINKQQNFSGTLFRKETKAECINCPNDITPSFIRKNGMTLINIKNPEKQYPQVCFDYIHQNPVKAGLVKSAIG' A
#
# COMPACT_ATOMS: atom_id res chain seq x y z
N MET A 1 -0.90 28.15 4.86
CA MET A 1 -2.36 28.40 4.84
C MET A 1 -2.78 28.96 6.18
N LEU A 2 -3.63 30.01 6.22
CA LEU A 2 -4.09 30.62 7.46
C LEU A 2 -4.89 29.59 8.28
N ARG A 3 -4.48 29.33 9.53
CA ARG A 3 -5.08 28.34 10.45
C ARG A 3 -6.59 28.54 10.63
N THR A 4 -7.06 29.77 10.49
CA THR A 4 -8.48 30.17 10.53
C THR A 4 -9.30 29.57 9.39
N TYR A 5 -8.76 29.56 8.17
CA TYR A 5 -9.46 29.01 7.00
C TYR A 5 -9.66 27.50 7.13
N THR A 6 -8.61 26.76 7.52
CA THR A 6 -8.69 25.30 7.78
C THR A 6 -9.75 24.98 8.83
N ARG A 7 -9.84 25.77 9.90
CA ARG A 7 -10.84 25.59 10.96
C ARG A 7 -12.26 25.86 10.48
N ALA A 8 -12.48 26.89 9.69
CA ALA A 8 -13.80 27.23 9.15
C ALA A 8 -14.35 26.10 8.26
N ILE A 9 -13.53 25.59 7.34
CA ILE A 9 -13.90 24.48 6.45
C ILE A 9 -14.17 23.20 7.23
N ASN A 10 -13.29 22.85 8.19
CA ASN A 10 -13.50 21.68 9.03
C ASN A 10 -14.81 21.77 9.82
N LYS A 11 -15.14 22.94 10.38
CA LYS A 11 -16.40 23.15 11.11
C LYS A 11 -17.61 23.04 10.17
N GLN A 12 -17.53 23.59 8.96
CA GLN A 12 -18.58 23.49 7.95
C GLN A 12 -18.85 22.04 7.53
N GLN A 13 -17.80 21.23 7.38
CA GLN A 13 -17.89 19.82 6.94
C GLN A 13 -17.98 18.81 8.10
N ASN A 14 -18.05 19.29 9.34
CA ASN A 14 -17.99 18.45 10.55
C ASN A 14 -16.76 17.52 10.62
N PHE A 15 -15.62 18.01 10.14
CA PHE A 15 -14.32 17.33 10.10
C PHE A 15 -13.33 17.90 11.12
N SER A 16 -12.16 17.25 11.23
CA SER A 16 -11.04 17.73 12.04
C SER A 16 -9.70 17.48 11.32
N GLY A 17 -8.62 18.12 11.77
CA GLY A 17 -7.27 17.93 11.23
C GLY A 17 -6.85 18.95 10.16
N THR A 18 -5.84 18.60 9.38
CA THR A 18 -5.30 19.47 8.31
C THR A 18 -6.10 19.29 7.02
N LEU A 19 -6.38 20.39 6.30
CA LEU A 19 -7.12 20.33 5.04
C LEU A 19 -6.34 19.59 3.95
N PHE A 20 -5.02 19.74 3.94
CA PHE A 20 -4.11 19.00 3.06
C PHE A 20 -3.22 18.10 3.91
N ARG A 21 -3.09 16.83 3.53
CA ARG A 21 -2.09 15.92 4.10
C ARG A 21 -0.73 16.24 3.45
N LYS A 22 0.33 16.31 4.26
CA LYS A 22 1.69 16.62 3.77
C LYS A 22 2.23 15.53 2.85
N GLU A 23 1.93 14.27 3.15
CA GLU A 23 2.50 13.11 2.47
C GLU A 23 1.45 12.00 2.34
N THR A 24 1.56 11.19 1.29
CA THR A 24 0.83 9.94 1.13
C THR A 24 1.61 8.82 1.81
N LYS A 25 0.93 7.88 2.48
CA LYS A 25 1.57 6.70 3.08
C LYS A 25 1.83 5.62 2.01
N ALA A 26 2.39 5.99 0.87
CA ALA A 26 2.65 5.07 -0.21
C ALA A 26 3.83 4.16 0.14
N GLU A 27 3.58 2.86 0.24
CA GLU A 27 4.64 1.86 0.42
C GLU A 27 5.24 1.48 -0.94
N CYS A 28 6.57 1.30 -0.98
CA CYS A 28 7.21 0.74 -2.16
C CYS A 28 6.97 -0.77 -2.23
N ILE A 29 6.03 -1.17 -3.08
CA ILE A 29 5.61 -2.58 -3.23
C ILE A 29 6.59 -3.46 -4.03
N ASN A 30 7.49 -2.87 -4.83
CA ASN A 30 8.48 -3.59 -5.63
C ASN A 30 9.94 -3.24 -5.24
N CYS A 31 10.13 -2.70 -4.04
CA CYS A 31 11.47 -2.47 -3.55
C CYS A 31 12.07 -3.81 -3.09
N PRO A 32 13.26 -4.21 -3.58
CA PRO A 32 13.97 -5.35 -3.02
C PRO A 32 14.46 -4.96 -1.62
N ASN A 33 13.71 -5.35 -0.60
CA ASN A 33 14.08 -5.09 0.79
C ASN A 33 15.16 -6.06 1.30
N ASP A 34 15.39 -7.17 0.57
CA ASP A 34 16.37 -8.22 0.88
C ASP A 34 17.01 -8.82 -0.39
N ILE A 35 18.18 -9.44 -0.24
CA ILE A 35 18.81 -10.26 -1.28
C ILE A 35 17.92 -11.49 -1.52
N THR A 36 17.09 -11.44 -2.57
CA THR A 36 16.27 -12.60 -2.92
C THR A 36 17.16 -13.64 -3.59
N PRO A 37 17.26 -14.89 -3.08
CA PRO A 37 18.07 -15.91 -3.72
C PRO A 37 17.52 -16.23 -5.12
N SER A 38 18.42 -16.37 -6.08
CA SER A 38 18.09 -16.71 -7.48
C SER A 38 17.51 -18.12 -7.64
N PHE A 39 17.58 -18.94 -6.58
CA PHE A 39 17.00 -20.28 -6.53
C PHE A 39 16.39 -20.59 -5.16
N ILE A 40 15.32 -21.38 -5.16
CA ILE A 40 14.64 -21.88 -3.96
C ILE A 40 14.65 -23.40 -4.01
N ARG A 41 15.09 -24.06 -2.93
CA ARG A 41 15.07 -25.52 -2.82
C ARG A 41 13.72 -25.95 -2.25
N LYS A 42 12.90 -26.66 -3.03
CA LYS A 42 11.62 -27.24 -2.58
C LYS A 42 11.61 -28.73 -2.86
N ASN A 43 11.42 -29.55 -1.82
CA ASN A 43 11.32 -31.02 -1.91
C ASN A 43 12.44 -31.68 -2.74
N GLY A 44 13.69 -31.23 -2.56
CA GLY A 44 14.86 -31.78 -3.28
C GLY A 44 15.09 -31.21 -4.69
N MET A 45 14.14 -30.43 -5.24
CA MET A 45 14.29 -29.74 -6.53
C MET A 45 14.77 -28.30 -6.33
N THR A 46 15.63 -27.84 -7.24
CA THR A 46 16.08 -26.44 -7.31
C THR A 46 15.16 -25.69 -8.28
N LEU A 47 14.33 -24.78 -7.75
CA LEU A 47 13.47 -23.91 -8.54
C LEU A 47 14.22 -22.60 -8.81
N ILE A 48 14.40 -22.24 -10.09
CA ILE A 48 14.96 -20.95 -10.47
C ILE A 48 13.89 -19.89 -10.22
N ASN A 49 14.22 -18.87 -9.42
CA ASN A 49 13.31 -17.80 -9.06
C ASN A 49 13.21 -16.77 -10.21
N ILE A 50 12.55 -17.15 -11.30
CA ILE A 50 12.27 -16.26 -12.42
C ILE A 50 11.08 -15.39 -12.01
N LYS A 51 11.31 -14.41 -11.14
CA LYS A 51 10.33 -13.34 -10.94
C LYS A 51 10.30 -12.55 -12.24
N ASN A 52 9.27 -12.75 -13.08
CA ASN A 52 8.94 -11.77 -14.10
C ASN A 52 8.26 -10.61 -13.38
N PRO A 53 8.97 -9.51 -13.08
CA PRO A 53 8.45 -8.45 -12.22
C PRO A 53 7.26 -7.76 -12.89
N GLU A 54 7.25 -7.69 -14.23
CA GLU A 54 6.20 -7.04 -15.00
C GLU A 54 4.86 -7.76 -14.92
N LYS A 55 4.86 -9.10 -14.78
CA LYS A 55 3.62 -9.87 -14.59
C LYS A 55 3.12 -9.85 -13.14
N GLN A 56 4.03 -9.75 -12.18
CA GLN A 56 3.68 -9.75 -10.75
C GLN A 56 3.21 -8.37 -10.28
N TYR A 57 3.77 -7.30 -10.86
CA TYR A 57 3.50 -5.94 -10.42
C TYR A 57 2.00 -5.56 -10.45
N PRO A 58 1.21 -5.83 -11.52
CA PRO A 58 -0.21 -5.51 -11.52
C PRO A 58 -1.01 -6.21 -10.42
N GLN A 59 -0.71 -7.49 -10.15
CA GLN A 59 -1.40 -8.24 -9.09
C GLN A 59 -1.05 -7.69 -7.70
N VAL A 60 0.25 -7.41 -7.46
CA VAL A 60 0.70 -6.82 -6.18
C VAL A 60 0.08 -5.44 -5.97
N CYS A 61 -0.01 -4.62 -7.02
CA CYS A 61 -0.73 -3.34 -6.98
C CYS A 61 -2.22 -3.53 -6.64
N PHE A 62 -2.87 -4.49 -7.31
CA PHE A 62 -4.29 -4.80 -7.07
C PHE A 62 -4.52 -5.19 -5.61
N ASP A 63 -3.74 -6.13 -5.10
CA ASP A 63 -3.85 -6.60 -3.72
C ASP A 63 -3.57 -5.47 -2.72
N TYR A 64 -2.54 -4.64 -2.98
CA TYR A 64 -2.21 -3.49 -2.14
C TYR A 64 -3.39 -2.50 -2.03
N ILE A 65 -4.00 -2.14 -3.17
CA ILE A 65 -5.12 -1.20 -3.20
C ILE A 65 -6.33 -1.76 -2.42
N HIS A 66 -6.67 -3.03 -2.64
CA HIS A 66 -7.84 -3.65 -2.02
C HIS A 66 -7.66 -3.94 -0.52
N GLN A 67 -6.41 -4.04 -0.05
CA GLN A 67 -6.12 -4.19 1.37
C GLN A 67 -6.11 -2.85 2.14
N ASN A 68 -6.05 -1.70 1.47
CA ASN A 68 -6.03 -0.39 2.14
C ASN A 68 -7.18 -0.17 3.13
N PRO A 69 -8.45 -0.50 2.81
CA PRO A 69 -9.56 -0.36 3.75
C PRO A 69 -9.43 -1.26 4.98
N VAL A 70 -8.90 -2.48 4.80
CA VAL A 70 -8.68 -3.43 5.90
C VAL A 70 -7.56 -2.93 6.82
N LYS A 71 -6.41 -2.54 6.25
CA LYS A 71 -5.27 -1.98 7.01
C LYS A 71 -5.64 -0.69 7.74
N ALA A 72 -6.56 0.10 7.19
CA ALA A 72 -7.10 1.30 7.81
C ALA A 72 -8.18 1.02 8.88
N GLY A 73 -8.58 -0.24 9.08
CA GLY A 73 -9.62 -0.62 10.03
C GLY A 73 -11.04 -0.21 9.62
N LEU A 74 -11.25 0.10 8.34
CA LEU A 74 -12.55 0.54 7.81
C LEU A 74 -13.50 -0.65 7.54
N VAL A 75 -12.94 -1.84 7.23
CA VAL A 75 -13.69 -3.07 6.95
C VAL A 75 -12.96 -4.29 7.52
N LYS A 76 -13.68 -5.41 7.71
CA LYS A 76 -13.12 -6.66 8.27
C LYS A 76 -12.34 -7.50 7.26
N SER A 77 -12.65 -7.40 5.96
CA SER A 77 -12.03 -8.20 4.90
C SER A 77 -11.92 -7.40 3.60
N ALA A 78 -10.89 -7.69 2.81
CA ALA A 78 -10.76 -7.16 1.46
C ALA A 78 -11.75 -7.89 0.55
N ILE A 79 -12.28 -7.19 -0.45
CA ILE A 79 -13.05 -7.79 -1.53
C ILE A 79 -12.03 -8.18 -2.60
N GLY A 80 -11.94 -9.47 -2.90
CA GLY A 80 -11.08 -10.05 -3.93
C GLY A 80 -11.90 -10.91 -4.87
#